data_AF-A0A6P8RKS1-F1
#
_entry.id   AF-A0A6P8RKS1-F1
#
_cell.length_a   1.000
_cell.length_b   1.000
_cell.length_c   1.000
_cell.angle_alpha   90.00
_cell.angle_beta   90.00
_cell.angle_gamma   90.00
#
_symmetry.space_group_name_H-M   'P 1'
#
loop_
_entity.id
_entity.type
_entity.pdbx_description
1 polymer ?
#
loop_
_entity_poly.entity_id
_entity_poly.type
_entity_poly.pdbx_seq_one_letter_code
_entity_poly.pdbx_strand_id
1 'polypeptide(L)'
;MLNSWFPNARGKAEGPGGTGTAMDGQTAEDDCVDSGAETGGSDYSRMSSTSSELSVENVQDPFLVSIHIITDPGESKILQEAIDKLLAWIHPDLQLFRVSERRVSWKQKKTCKSSASQPALAIILFLQEEYGEEQILQLHETFLRSPWQFHHTERVHGRFLPYMPCHQDFFTLATGTPLWAIRQVHYGKEIVRFTIYCHYENFPDMIKLYSLILKRAGWQKKIDFCIFPVYSNMDVDIQFSLKRLQRGQSVSPMESAVLEFRIKDFGQLIPLLPNPSSPISEGRWQTEDHDGNKILLQVAHDYNGFLDGLVDLNLHGAASI
;
A
#
# COMPACT_ATOMS: atom_id res chain seq x y z
N MET A 1 -37.46 6.10 18.21
CA MET A 1 -37.78 4.68 17.99
C MET A 1 -36.51 3.98 17.57
N LEU A 2 -35.82 3.34 18.50
CA LEU A 2 -34.80 2.32 18.20
C LEU A 2 -34.57 1.58 19.51
N ASN A 3 -35.24 0.43 19.63
CA ASN A 3 -35.08 -0.51 20.72
C ASN A 3 -34.39 -1.77 20.20
N SER A 4 -33.66 -2.39 21.12
CA SER A 4 -33.32 -3.80 21.23
C SER A 4 -32.13 -4.34 20.43
N TRP A 5 -31.02 -4.61 21.14
CA TRP A 5 -30.62 -5.99 21.39
C TRP A 5 -29.59 -6.09 22.54
N PHE A 6 -30.02 -6.62 23.68
CA PHE A 6 -29.17 -7.29 24.68
C PHE A 6 -30.09 -8.23 25.48
N PRO A 7 -29.81 -9.54 25.59
CA PRO A 7 -30.36 -10.35 26.65
C PRO A 7 -29.48 -10.27 27.89
N ASN A 8 -30.15 -9.97 28.99
CA ASN A 8 -29.66 -9.91 30.35
C ASN A 8 -29.64 -11.32 30.96
N ALA A 9 -28.56 -11.68 31.66
CA ALA A 9 -28.60 -12.73 32.67
C ALA A 9 -28.05 -12.15 33.99
N ARG A 10 -28.98 -11.97 34.95
CA ARG A 10 -28.73 -11.56 36.33
C ARG A 10 -28.16 -12.71 37.16
N GLY A 11 -27.29 -12.36 38.09
CA GLY A 11 -27.07 -13.08 39.34
C GLY A 11 -26.32 -12.20 40.36
N LYS A 12 -27.07 -11.63 41.33
CA LYS A 12 -26.56 -11.02 42.59
C LYS A 12 -25.91 -12.13 43.46
N ALA A 13 -25.07 -11.91 44.49
CA ALA A 13 -25.07 -10.89 45.53
C ALA A 13 -23.77 -10.89 46.41
N GLU A 14 -23.52 -9.76 47.06
CA GLU A 14 -22.98 -9.54 48.44
C GLU A 14 -21.47 -9.71 48.79
N GLY A 15 -20.91 -8.67 49.49
CA GLY A 15 -19.52 -8.52 49.98
C GLY A 15 -19.33 -8.86 51.49
N PRO A 16 -18.46 -8.19 52.30
CA PRO A 16 -17.23 -7.41 52.04
C PRO A 16 -16.01 -7.78 52.96
N GLY A 17 -14.81 -7.21 52.67
CA GLY A 17 -13.64 -7.04 53.59
C GLY A 17 -12.75 -8.27 53.81
N GLY A 18 -11.41 -8.24 53.89
CA GLY A 18 -10.37 -7.21 53.96
C GLY A 18 -9.14 -7.85 54.66
N THR A 19 -7.93 -7.30 54.43
CA THR A 19 -6.56 -7.76 54.83
C THR A 19 -5.91 -8.75 53.85
N GLY A 20 -4.68 -8.60 53.33
CA GLY A 20 -3.60 -7.61 53.48
C GLY A 20 -2.27 -8.27 53.04
N THR A 21 -1.38 -7.51 52.37
CA THR A 21 0.05 -7.81 52.03
C THR A 21 0.34 -8.96 51.05
N ALA A 22 1.27 -8.91 50.09
CA ALA A 22 2.38 -7.99 49.77
C ALA A 22 2.69 -8.04 48.26
N MET A 23 3.38 -6.99 47.80
CA MET A 23 3.91 -6.73 46.47
C MET A 23 4.85 -7.83 45.95
N ASP A 24 4.77 -8.12 44.65
CA ASP A 24 5.97 -8.28 43.83
C ASP A 24 5.71 -7.69 42.44
N GLY A 25 6.58 -6.76 42.05
CA GLY A 25 6.47 -5.97 40.84
C GLY A 25 6.96 -6.73 39.63
N GLN A 26 6.13 -6.78 38.59
CA GLN A 26 6.59 -6.93 37.22
C GLN A 26 6.00 -5.77 36.44
N THR A 27 6.86 -4.79 36.17
CA THR A 27 6.64 -3.73 35.17
C THR A 27 6.44 -4.39 33.82
N ALA A 28 5.19 -4.45 33.37
CA ALA A 28 4.86 -4.69 31.98
C ALA A 28 5.23 -3.41 31.21
N GLU A 29 6.29 -3.49 30.43
CA GLU A 29 6.61 -2.49 29.41
C GLU A 29 5.54 -2.61 28.32
N ASP A 30 4.58 -1.69 28.37
CA ASP A 30 3.50 -1.57 27.39
C ASP A 30 4.08 -0.84 26.16
N ASP A 31 4.63 -1.63 25.23
CA ASP A 31 5.22 -1.11 23.98
C ASP A 31 4.12 -0.43 23.14
N CYS A 32 4.14 0.90 23.18
CA CYS A 32 3.21 1.79 22.50
C CYS A 32 3.37 1.67 20.98
N VAL A 33 2.34 1.16 20.29
CA VAL A 33 2.29 1.09 18.82
C VAL A 33 1.71 2.40 18.27
N ASP A 34 2.55 3.35 17.86
CA ASP A 34 2.11 4.59 17.18
C ASP A 34 1.58 4.25 15.79
N SER A 35 0.26 4.22 15.62
CA SER A 35 -0.42 3.95 14.35
C SER A 35 -0.32 5.12 13.35
N GLY A 36 0.81 5.82 13.26
CA GLY A 36 1.16 6.73 12.15
C GLY A 36 0.06 7.71 11.72
N ALA A 37 -0.82 8.10 12.65
CA ALA A 37 -2.12 8.70 12.37
C ALA A 37 -2.08 10.22 12.35
N GLU A 38 -0.92 10.82 12.54
CA GLU A 38 -0.80 12.25 12.79
C GLU A 38 -0.70 13.03 11.49
N THR A 39 -1.85 13.43 10.96
CA THR A 39 -1.96 14.59 10.08
C THR A 39 -2.10 15.85 10.95
N GLY A 40 -0.97 16.53 11.19
CA GLY A 40 -0.95 17.96 11.54
C GLY A 40 -0.67 18.32 12.98
N GLY A 41 0.61 18.40 13.32
CA GLY A 41 1.14 19.29 14.35
C GLY A 41 2.36 19.98 13.76
N SER A 42 2.31 21.31 13.64
CA SER A 42 3.33 22.15 13.03
C SER A 42 4.68 22.08 13.77
N ASP A 43 5.73 21.62 13.08
CA ASP A 43 7.11 22.05 13.31
C ASP A 43 7.83 22.14 11.95
N TYR A 44 7.60 23.27 11.28
CA TYR A 44 8.18 23.63 9.99
C TYR A 44 9.66 24.01 10.16
N SER A 45 10.55 23.03 10.05
CA SER A 45 11.96 23.34 9.74
C SER A 45 12.09 23.64 8.25
N ARG A 46 11.87 24.91 7.90
CA ARG A 46 12.19 25.49 6.59
C ARG A 46 13.71 25.40 6.41
N MET A 47 14.21 24.38 5.73
CA MET A 47 15.60 24.43 5.26
C MET A 47 15.64 25.37 4.07
N SER A 48 16.32 26.50 4.28
CA SER A 48 16.49 27.60 3.35
C SER A 48 17.03 27.17 1.99
N SER A 49 16.44 27.75 0.97
CA SER A 49 16.82 27.67 -0.43
C SER A 49 18.31 27.96 -0.63
N THR A 50 19.03 26.97 -1.14
CA THR A 50 20.15 27.23 -2.05
C THR A 50 19.70 26.74 -3.42
N SER A 51 19.60 27.69 -4.33
CA SER A 51 19.28 27.50 -5.74
C SER A 51 20.46 26.84 -6.44
N SER A 52 20.19 26.09 -7.52
CA SER A 52 21.09 25.25 -8.34
C SER A 52 21.21 23.82 -7.78
N GLU A 53 20.62 22.76 -8.33
CA GLU A 53 20.44 22.40 -9.75
C GLU A 53 19.09 21.68 -9.94
N LEU A 54 18.30 22.12 -10.94
CA LEU A 54 17.13 21.38 -11.43
C LEU A 54 17.64 20.19 -12.26
N SER A 55 17.83 19.04 -11.64
CA SER A 55 17.99 17.80 -12.41
C SER A 55 16.64 17.40 -13.01
N VAL A 56 16.65 17.18 -14.31
CA VAL A 56 15.49 16.92 -15.19
C VAL A 56 14.94 15.48 -14.98
N GLU A 57 15.08 14.91 -13.77
CA GLU A 57 14.79 13.49 -13.51
C GLU A 57 13.43 13.23 -12.88
N ASN A 58 12.73 14.25 -12.39
CA ASN A 58 11.53 14.08 -11.57
C ASN A 58 10.22 14.18 -12.39
N VAL A 59 10.10 13.42 -13.48
CA VAL A 59 8.79 13.22 -14.12
C VAL A 59 7.89 12.55 -13.08
N GLN A 60 6.87 13.27 -12.62
CA GLN A 60 5.85 12.71 -11.75
C GLN A 60 4.92 11.89 -12.62
N ASP A 61 4.86 10.60 -12.33
CA ASP A 61 4.14 9.65 -13.12
C ASP A 61 3.15 8.91 -12.22
N PRO A 62 1.83 9.12 -12.38
CA PRO A 62 0.83 8.56 -11.47
C PRO A 62 0.84 7.03 -11.47
N PHE A 63 1.20 6.39 -12.59
CA PHE A 63 1.31 4.93 -12.66
C PHE A 63 2.75 4.43 -12.55
N LEU A 64 3.63 5.19 -11.86
CA LEU A 64 4.95 4.70 -11.47
C LEU A 64 4.83 3.40 -10.65
N VAL A 65 3.78 3.31 -9.83
CA VAL A 65 3.40 2.12 -9.09
C VAL A 65 1.97 1.74 -9.48
N SER A 66 1.76 0.47 -9.80
CA SER A 66 0.44 -0.11 -10.04
C SER A 66 0.37 -1.52 -9.44
N ILE A 67 -0.84 -2.06 -9.29
CA ILE A 67 -1.05 -3.40 -8.77
C ILE A 67 -1.75 -4.25 -9.80
N HIS A 68 -1.18 -5.43 -10.03
CA HIS A 68 -1.80 -6.46 -10.81
C HIS A 68 -2.40 -7.53 -9.89
N ILE A 69 -3.73 -7.60 -9.84
CA ILE A 69 -4.49 -8.61 -9.10
C ILE A 69 -4.79 -9.79 -10.04
N ILE A 70 -4.57 -11.01 -9.54
CA ILE A 70 -4.75 -12.25 -10.29
C ILE A 70 -5.86 -13.06 -9.63
N THR A 71 -6.98 -13.24 -10.32
CA THR A 71 -8.23 -13.80 -9.77
C THR A 71 -8.55 -15.14 -10.41
N ASP A 72 -9.53 -15.86 -9.86
CA ASP A 72 -10.08 -17.05 -10.52
C ASP A 72 -10.74 -16.70 -11.86
N PRO A 73 -10.82 -17.69 -12.78
CA PRO A 73 -11.54 -17.53 -14.04
C PRO A 73 -13.00 -17.10 -13.81
N GLY A 74 -13.45 -16.08 -14.53
CA GLY A 74 -14.81 -15.55 -14.47
C GLY A 74 -15.05 -14.44 -13.45
N GLU A 75 -14.08 -14.13 -12.58
CA GLU A 75 -14.24 -13.10 -11.53
C GLU A 75 -13.63 -11.75 -11.90
N SER A 76 -12.74 -11.70 -12.90
CA SER A 76 -11.91 -10.51 -13.18
C SER A 76 -12.73 -9.24 -13.42
N LYS A 77 -13.80 -9.34 -14.22
CA LYS A 77 -14.65 -8.20 -14.57
C LYS A 77 -15.35 -7.62 -13.35
N ILE A 78 -15.93 -8.47 -12.50
CA ILE A 78 -16.67 -8.04 -11.30
C ILE A 78 -15.72 -7.35 -10.32
N LEU A 79 -14.51 -7.91 -10.15
CA LEU A 79 -13.50 -7.38 -9.25
C LEU A 79 -12.89 -6.07 -9.78
N GLN A 80 -12.62 -5.98 -11.09
CA GLN A 80 -12.18 -4.74 -11.73
C GLN A 80 -13.24 -3.64 -11.57
N GLU A 81 -14.51 -3.93 -11.86
CA GLU A 81 -15.61 -2.97 -11.69
C GLU A 81 -15.76 -2.50 -10.23
N ALA A 82 -15.52 -3.38 -9.24
CA ALA A 82 -15.56 -3.02 -7.83
C ALA A 82 -14.45 -2.04 -7.44
N ILE A 83 -13.24 -2.24 -7.98
CA ILE A 83 -12.10 -1.33 -7.77
C ILE A 83 -12.30 -0.02 -8.50
N ASP A 84 -12.71 -0.06 -9.77
CA ASP A 84 -12.91 1.12 -10.60
C ASP A 84 -13.99 2.03 -9.99
N LYS A 85 -15.08 1.44 -9.47
CA LYS A 85 -16.11 2.20 -8.73
C LYS A 85 -15.55 2.89 -7.50
N LEU A 86 -14.58 2.30 -6.81
CA LEU A 86 -13.95 2.88 -5.63
C LEU A 86 -12.99 4.01 -6.01
N LEU A 87 -12.17 3.83 -7.05
CA LEU A 87 -11.21 4.83 -7.51
C LEU A 87 -11.87 6.01 -8.25
N ALA A 88 -13.03 5.81 -8.87
CA ALA A 88 -13.78 6.88 -9.51
C ALA A 88 -14.18 8.02 -8.55
N TRP A 89 -14.22 7.75 -7.24
CA TRP A 89 -14.42 8.78 -6.21
C TRP A 89 -13.22 9.72 -6.07
N ILE A 90 -12.02 9.21 -6.35
CA ILE A 90 -10.77 9.97 -6.30
C ILE A 90 -10.51 10.62 -7.66
N HIS A 91 -10.42 9.80 -8.71
CA HIS A 91 -10.27 10.28 -10.08
C HIS A 91 -10.64 9.17 -11.09
N PRO A 92 -11.52 9.44 -12.08
CA PRO A 92 -12.04 8.41 -12.99
C PRO A 92 -10.97 7.76 -13.88
N ASP A 93 -9.92 8.49 -14.24
CA ASP A 93 -8.84 7.97 -15.12
C ASP A 93 -7.70 7.28 -14.36
N LEU A 94 -7.83 7.11 -13.03
CA LEU A 94 -6.76 6.59 -12.19
C LEU A 94 -6.70 5.05 -12.22
N GLN A 95 -6.18 4.51 -13.31
CA GLN A 95 -6.00 3.07 -13.57
C GLN A 95 -4.79 2.47 -12.84
N LEU A 96 -4.76 2.56 -11.51
CA LEU A 96 -3.68 2.01 -10.69
C LEU A 96 -3.75 0.49 -10.52
N PHE A 97 -4.88 -0.12 -10.89
CA PHE A 97 -5.15 -1.54 -10.65
C PHE A 97 -5.58 -2.22 -11.92
N ARG A 98 -4.98 -3.38 -12.16
CA ARG A 98 -5.35 -4.28 -13.24
C ARG A 98 -5.74 -5.62 -12.66
N VAL A 99 -6.87 -6.16 -13.08
CA VAL A 99 -7.33 -7.48 -12.70
C VAL A 99 -7.22 -8.43 -13.89
N SER A 100 -6.56 -9.57 -13.70
CA SER A 100 -6.47 -10.63 -14.70
C SER A 100 -6.82 -11.99 -14.11
N GLU A 101 -7.06 -12.97 -14.98
CA GLU A 101 -7.45 -14.31 -14.58
C GLU A 101 -6.29 -15.29 -14.70
N ARG A 102 -6.16 -16.18 -13.71
CA ARG A 102 -5.29 -17.35 -13.83
C ARG A 102 -5.91 -18.38 -14.77
N ARG A 103 -5.05 -19.21 -15.39
CA ARG A 103 -5.51 -20.26 -16.33
C ARG A 103 -6.35 -21.36 -15.68
N VAL A 104 -6.11 -21.64 -14.40
CA VAL A 104 -6.76 -22.73 -13.66
C VAL A 104 -7.10 -22.22 -12.29
N SER A 105 -8.28 -22.60 -11.78
CA SER A 105 -8.67 -22.19 -10.44
C SER A 105 -7.69 -22.67 -9.39
N TRP A 106 -7.34 -21.78 -8.48
CA TRP A 106 -6.38 -22.10 -7.42
C TRP A 106 -7.09 -22.93 -6.36
N LYS A 107 -6.65 -24.17 -6.21
CA LYS A 107 -7.04 -25.00 -5.07
C LYS A 107 -6.21 -24.54 -3.89
N GLN A 108 -6.80 -23.69 -3.06
CA GLN A 108 -6.20 -23.24 -1.81
C GLN A 108 -5.73 -24.48 -1.01
N LYS A 109 -4.43 -24.59 -0.74
CA LYS A 109 -3.97 -25.47 0.34
C LYS A 109 -4.56 -24.86 1.61
N LYS A 110 -5.40 -25.61 2.32
CA LYS A 110 -5.88 -25.22 3.66
C LYS A 110 -4.65 -24.93 4.51
N THR A 111 -4.31 -23.66 4.69
CA THR A 111 -3.27 -23.27 5.63
C THR A 111 -3.84 -23.58 7.00
N CYS A 112 -3.18 -24.49 7.73
CA CYS A 112 -3.51 -24.74 9.12
C CYS A 112 -3.43 -23.40 9.87
N LYS A 113 -4.45 -23.10 10.67
CA LYS A 113 -4.58 -21.90 11.52
C LYS A 113 -3.38 -21.75 12.47
N SER A 114 -2.25 -21.29 11.95
CA SER A 114 -0.99 -21.14 12.67
C SER A 114 -0.54 -19.70 12.50
N SER A 115 -0.76 -18.92 13.56
CA SER A 115 -0.60 -17.46 13.67
C SER A 115 -1.43 -16.63 12.66
N ALA A 116 -2.16 -15.63 13.16
CA ALA A 116 -2.84 -14.66 12.31
C ALA A 116 -1.76 -13.78 11.64
N SER A 117 -1.32 -14.18 10.45
CA SER A 117 -0.33 -13.44 9.68
C SER A 117 -1.01 -12.29 8.94
N GLN A 118 -0.43 -11.10 9.02
CA GLN A 118 -0.95 -9.89 8.38
C GLN A 118 -0.63 -9.91 6.88
N PRO A 119 -1.58 -9.65 5.98
CA PRO A 119 -1.27 -9.47 4.56
C PRO A 119 -0.22 -8.37 4.35
N ALA A 120 0.72 -8.62 3.44
CA ALA A 120 1.85 -7.73 3.20
C ALA A 120 1.48 -6.37 2.62
N LEU A 121 0.32 -6.22 1.98
CA LEU A 121 -0.07 -4.98 1.32
C LEU A 121 -1.47 -4.53 1.74
N ALA A 122 -1.58 -3.24 2.06
CA ALA A 122 -2.84 -2.53 2.17
C ALA A 122 -2.89 -1.33 1.22
N ILE A 123 -4.09 -1.04 0.74
CA ILE A 123 -4.48 0.15 0.01
C ILE A 123 -5.36 0.97 0.92
N ILE A 124 -4.88 2.15 1.29
CA ILE A 124 -5.61 3.05 2.18
C ILE A 124 -5.96 4.30 1.39
N LEU A 125 -7.25 4.59 1.31
CA LEU A 125 -7.79 5.77 0.67
C LEU A 125 -8.05 6.82 1.73
N PHE A 126 -7.43 7.99 1.61
CA PHE A 126 -7.66 9.11 2.51
C PHE A 126 -8.55 10.12 1.81
N LEU A 127 -9.76 10.30 2.32
CA LEU A 127 -10.80 11.10 1.69
C LEU A 127 -11.14 12.34 2.49
N GLN A 128 -11.26 13.49 1.82
CA GLN A 128 -11.55 14.75 2.46
C GLN A 128 -13.03 14.84 2.86
N GLU A 129 -13.29 15.33 4.08
CA GLU A 129 -14.65 15.48 4.62
C GLU A 129 -15.53 16.49 3.86
N GLU A 130 -14.93 17.42 3.11
CA GLU A 130 -15.67 18.45 2.34
C GLU A 130 -16.58 17.86 1.24
N TYR A 131 -16.37 16.61 0.85
CA TYR A 131 -17.29 15.87 -0.04
C TYR A 131 -18.65 15.59 0.62
N GLY A 132 -18.81 15.83 1.93
CA GLY A 132 -20.05 15.64 2.67
C GLY A 132 -20.17 14.23 3.23
N GLU A 133 -20.59 14.12 4.49
CA GLU A 133 -20.66 12.85 5.23
C GLU A 133 -21.44 11.76 4.47
N GLU A 134 -22.50 12.13 3.76
CA GLU A 134 -23.33 11.20 2.98
C GLU A 134 -22.56 10.45 1.89
N GLN A 135 -21.60 11.10 1.24
CA GLN A 135 -20.84 10.52 0.14
C GLN A 135 -19.82 9.50 0.65
N ILE A 136 -19.18 9.80 1.77
CA ILE A 136 -18.27 8.87 2.43
C ILE A 136 -19.04 7.68 3.00
N LEU A 137 -20.25 7.89 3.53
CA LEU A 137 -21.13 6.80 3.95
C LEU A 137 -21.51 5.88 2.79
N GLN A 138 -21.85 6.42 1.61
CA GLN A 138 -22.12 5.61 0.41
C GLN A 138 -20.91 4.77 -0.01
N LEU A 139 -19.70 5.30 0.17
CA LEU A 139 -18.49 4.56 -0.11
C LEU A 139 -18.24 3.44 0.91
N HIS A 140 -18.48 3.69 2.20
CA HIS A 140 -18.47 2.64 3.21
C HIS A 140 -19.52 1.55 2.93
N GLU A 141 -20.71 1.92 2.46
CA GLU A 141 -21.71 0.94 2.02
C GLU A 141 -21.23 0.06 0.87
N THR A 142 -20.34 0.57 0.01
CA THR A 142 -19.76 -0.23 -1.08
C THR A 142 -18.94 -1.40 -0.51
N PHE A 143 -18.19 -1.18 0.57
CA PHE A 143 -17.44 -2.23 1.27
C PHE A 143 -18.31 -3.26 2.00
N LEU A 144 -19.57 -2.92 2.29
CA LEU A 144 -20.53 -3.85 2.89
C LEU A 144 -21.20 -4.77 1.87
N ARG A 145 -20.93 -4.57 0.57
CA ARG A 145 -21.53 -5.34 -0.53
C ARG A 145 -20.48 -6.21 -1.20
N SER A 146 -20.93 -7.36 -1.70
CA SER A 146 -20.11 -8.22 -2.57
C SER A 146 -19.52 -7.41 -3.74
N PRO A 147 -18.24 -7.61 -4.10
CA PRO A 147 -17.34 -8.70 -3.69
C PRO A 147 -16.55 -8.46 -2.39
N TRP A 148 -16.70 -7.30 -1.75
CA TRP A 148 -15.91 -6.94 -0.58
C TRP A 148 -16.24 -7.80 0.64
N GLN A 149 -15.20 -8.19 1.37
CA GLN A 149 -15.30 -9.00 2.57
C GLN A 149 -14.57 -8.30 3.72
N PHE A 150 -15.24 -8.14 4.84
CA PHE A 150 -14.62 -7.62 6.05
C PHE A 150 -13.51 -8.57 6.52
N HIS A 151 -12.33 -8.02 6.81
CA HIS A 151 -11.18 -8.77 7.30
C HIS A 151 -11.01 -8.59 8.81
N HIS A 152 -10.81 -7.36 9.25
CA HIS A 152 -10.61 -7.01 10.67
C HIS A 152 -10.68 -5.50 10.87
N THR A 153 -10.65 -5.10 12.15
CA THR A 153 -10.56 -3.70 12.57
C THR A 153 -9.26 -3.51 13.34
N GLU A 154 -8.39 -2.59 12.91
CA GLU A 154 -7.23 -2.15 13.67
C GLU A 154 -7.58 -0.94 14.54
N ARG A 155 -7.03 -0.85 15.75
CA ARG A 155 -7.09 0.39 16.54
C ARG A 155 -6.05 1.37 16.02
N VAL A 156 -6.50 2.57 15.70
CA VAL A 156 -5.62 3.65 15.27
C VAL A 156 -5.29 4.51 16.48
N HIS A 157 -4.03 4.46 16.93
CA HIS A 157 -3.52 5.38 17.92
C HIS A 157 -3.34 6.75 17.27
N GLY A 158 -4.03 7.75 17.82
CA GLY A 158 -4.04 9.14 17.40
C GLY A 158 -4.86 9.94 18.41
N ARG A 159 -4.78 11.28 18.37
CA ARG A 159 -5.67 12.10 19.20
C ARG A 159 -7.11 11.73 18.85
N PHE A 160 -7.91 11.40 19.87
CA PHE A 160 -9.35 11.22 19.69
C PHE A 160 -9.90 12.51 19.11
N LEU A 161 -10.29 12.47 17.83
CA LEU A 161 -11.01 13.56 17.22
C LEU A 161 -12.50 13.20 17.29
N PRO A 162 -13.38 14.12 17.74
CA PRO A 162 -14.79 13.80 18.00
C PRO A 162 -15.55 13.17 16.83
N TYR A 163 -15.05 13.35 15.61
CA TYR A 163 -15.64 12.94 14.35
C TYR A 163 -14.89 11.78 13.65
N MET A 164 -13.69 11.39 14.12
CA MET A 164 -12.96 10.24 13.55
C MET A 164 -12.95 9.07 14.55
N PRO A 165 -13.54 7.91 14.20
CA PRO A 165 -13.43 6.74 15.03
C PRO A 165 -11.95 6.32 15.18
N CYS A 166 -11.50 5.97 16.40
CA CYS A 166 -10.14 5.47 16.66
C CYS A 166 -9.91 4.03 16.15
N HIS A 167 -10.56 3.65 15.05
CA HIS A 167 -10.48 2.34 14.48
C HIS A 167 -10.53 2.41 12.95
N GLN A 168 -9.81 1.50 12.31
CA GLN A 168 -9.69 1.37 10.87
C GLN A 168 -10.20 -0.02 10.48
N ASP A 169 -11.31 -0.05 9.75
CA ASP A 169 -11.80 -1.27 9.15
C ASP A 169 -11.01 -1.59 7.89
N PHE A 170 -10.63 -2.86 7.77
CA PHE A 170 -9.95 -3.42 6.63
C PHE A 170 -10.82 -4.48 5.96
N PHE A 171 -10.85 -4.42 4.63
CA PHE A 171 -11.60 -5.32 3.76
C PHE A 171 -10.67 -6.00 2.76
N THR A 172 -11.13 -7.07 2.13
CA THR A 172 -10.43 -7.74 1.04
C THR A 172 -11.39 -8.05 -0.10
N LEU A 173 -10.89 -8.09 -1.33
CA LEU A 173 -11.68 -8.47 -2.52
C LEU A 173 -11.80 -9.98 -2.67
N ALA A 174 -10.69 -10.67 -2.42
CA ALA A 174 -10.58 -12.12 -2.47
C ALA A 174 -9.36 -12.57 -1.68
N THR A 175 -9.29 -13.86 -1.35
CA THR A 175 -8.16 -14.44 -0.63
C THR A 175 -6.83 -14.17 -1.35
N GLY A 176 -5.85 -13.67 -0.60
CA GLY A 176 -4.50 -13.37 -1.12
C GLY A 176 -4.40 -12.06 -1.91
N THR A 177 -5.47 -11.26 -1.95
CA THR A 177 -5.47 -9.88 -2.50
C THR A 177 -5.12 -8.86 -1.39
N PRO A 178 -4.78 -7.62 -1.76
CA PRO A 178 -4.44 -6.59 -0.78
C PRO A 178 -5.60 -6.30 0.18
N LEU A 179 -5.26 -5.78 1.36
CA LEU A 179 -6.23 -5.17 2.25
C LEU A 179 -6.66 -3.80 1.71
N TRP A 180 -7.88 -3.39 2.04
CA TRP A 180 -8.46 -2.13 1.62
C TRP A 180 -9.08 -1.41 2.79
N ALA A 181 -8.88 -0.10 2.86
CA ALA A 181 -9.34 0.73 3.95
C ALA A 181 -9.67 2.14 3.43
N ILE A 182 -10.69 2.76 4.04
CA ILE A 182 -10.98 4.18 3.86
C ILE A 182 -10.72 4.89 5.17
N ARG A 183 -10.09 6.05 5.08
CA ARG A 183 -9.87 6.94 6.21
C ARG A 183 -10.28 8.35 5.83
N GLN A 184 -11.07 8.99 6.68
CA GLN A 184 -11.43 10.40 6.48
C GLN A 184 -10.27 11.31 6.90
N VAL A 185 -10.13 12.46 6.26
CA VAL A 185 -9.17 13.51 6.62
C VAL A 185 -9.84 14.88 6.57
N HIS A 186 -9.50 15.76 7.51
CA HIS A 186 -10.12 17.10 7.59
C HIS A 186 -9.66 18.07 6.51
N TYR A 187 -8.41 17.93 6.06
CA TYR A 187 -7.80 18.83 5.10
C TYR A 187 -6.75 18.07 4.28
N GLY A 188 -6.41 18.64 3.12
CA GLY A 188 -5.40 18.11 2.23
C GLY A 188 -5.99 17.69 0.90
N LYS A 189 -5.33 16.74 0.26
CA LYS A 189 -5.76 16.14 -1.01
C LYS A 189 -6.30 14.74 -0.75
N GLU A 190 -7.03 14.22 -1.72
CA GLU A 190 -7.36 12.81 -1.78
C GLU A 190 -6.08 11.99 -1.89
N ILE A 191 -5.88 10.96 -1.06
CA ILE A 191 -4.64 10.18 -1.06
C ILE A 191 -4.92 8.71 -1.36
N VAL A 192 -4.27 8.18 -2.39
CA VAL A 192 -4.14 6.73 -2.57
C VAL A 192 -2.80 6.29 -2.01
N ARG A 193 -2.82 5.54 -0.89
CA ARG A 193 -1.60 5.03 -0.27
C ARG A 193 -1.46 3.53 -0.40
N PHE A 194 -0.42 3.10 -1.09
CA PHE A 194 0.10 1.74 -1.05
C PHE A 194 0.92 1.56 0.22
N THR A 195 0.58 0.60 1.08
CA THR A 195 1.28 0.36 2.35
C THR A 195 1.77 -1.07 2.42
N ILE A 196 3.09 -1.26 2.32
CA ILE A 196 3.71 -2.57 2.52
C ILE A 196 4.04 -2.75 4.00
N TYR A 197 3.42 -3.75 4.61
CA TYR A 197 3.79 -4.26 5.91
C TYR A 197 4.99 -5.17 5.78
N CYS A 198 5.99 -4.97 6.64
CA CYS A 198 7.23 -5.71 6.56
C CYS A 198 7.67 -6.23 7.93
N HIS A 199 8.45 -7.31 7.91
CA HIS A 199 9.01 -7.86 9.14
C HIS A 199 9.94 -6.84 9.83
N TYR A 200 9.99 -6.92 11.17
CA TYR A 200 10.80 -6.03 11.98
C TYR A 200 12.27 -5.97 11.52
N GLU A 201 12.83 -7.15 11.21
CA GLU A 201 14.24 -7.32 10.85
C GLU A 201 14.55 -6.80 9.45
N ASN A 202 13.59 -6.92 8.53
CA ASN A 202 13.79 -6.57 7.11
C ASN A 202 13.56 -5.08 6.81
N PHE A 203 12.96 -4.31 7.73
CA PHE A 203 12.58 -2.92 7.49
C PHE A 203 13.70 -2.01 6.92
N PRO A 204 14.96 -2.04 7.44
CA PRO A 204 16.03 -1.22 6.88
C PRO A 204 16.36 -1.56 5.43
N ASP A 205 16.32 -2.84 5.07
CA ASP A 205 16.64 -3.31 3.72
C ASP A 205 15.47 -3.11 2.76
N MET A 206 14.24 -3.24 3.25
CA MET A 206 13.02 -2.84 2.53
C MET A 206 13.04 -1.36 2.15
N ILE A 207 13.44 -0.47 3.07
CA ILE A 207 13.61 0.96 2.75
C ILE A 207 14.63 1.15 1.62
N LYS A 208 15.79 0.48 1.70
CA LYS A 208 16.82 0.59 0.65
C LYS A 208 16.29 0.11 -0.70
N LEU A 209 15.66 -1.07 -0.74
CA LEU A 209 15.10 -1.66 -1.96
C LEU A 209 14.07 -0.74 -2.63
N TYR A 210 13.04 -0.34 -1.89
CA TYR A 210 11.97 0.50 -2.49
C TYR A 210 12.47 1.92 -2.80
N SER A 211 13.45 2.44 -2.06
CA SER A 211 14.13 3.68 -2.42
C SER A 211 14.87 3.56 -3.75
N LEU A 212 15.54 2.43 -4.01
CA LEU A 212 16.25 2.18 -5.26
C LEU A 212 15.29 2.05 -6.45
N ILE A 213 14.16 1.35 -6.26
CA ILE A 213 13.15 1.15 -7.30
C ILE A 213 12.45 2.47 -7.63
N LEU A 214 11.99 3.21 -6.61
CA LEU A 214 11.20 4.43 -6.80
C LEU A 214 12.05 5.63 -7.24
N LYS A 215 13.36 5.65 -6.91
CA LYS A 215 14.27 6.78 -7.18
C LYS A 215 13.72 8.14 -6.71
N ARG A 216 13.01 8.18 -5.58
CA ARG A 216 12.43 9.41 -5.00
C ARG A 216 13.20 9.82 -3.74
N ALA A 217 13.65 11.07 -3.70
CA ALA A 217 14.46 11.63 -2.61
C ALA A 217 13.66 12.22 -1.43
N GLY A 218 12.32 12.11 -1.46
CA GLY A 218 11.43 12.86 -0.56
C GLY A 218 10.73 12.03 0.50
N TRP A 219 11.41 11.12 1.20
CA TRP A 219 10.74 10.28 2.19
C TRP A 219 10.61 10.92 3.58
N GLN A 220 9.46 10.71 4.22
CA GLN A 220 9.26 10.97 5.65
C GLN A 220 9.48 9.67 6.41
N LYS A 221 10.46 9.64 7.32
CA LYS A 221 10.81 8.44 8.10
C LYS A 221 10.52 8.65 9.58
N LYS A 222 9.58 7.88 10.10
CA LYS A 222 9.45 7.57 11.52
C LYS A 222 10.22 6.26 11.83
N ILE A 223 10.27 5.87 13.10
CA ILE A 223 11.03 4.69 13.56
C ILE A 223 10.54 3.39 12.91
N ASP A 224 9.23 3.30 12.64
CA ASP A 224 8.52 2.12 12.14
C ASP A 224 7.70 2.41 10.87
N PHE A 225 7.83 3.61 10.30
CA PHE A 225 7.05 4.00 9.13
C PHE A 225 7.87 4.86 8.17
N CYS A 226 7.76 4.60 6.88
CA CYS A 226 8.45 5.35 5.82
C CYS A 226 7.47 5.65 4.69
N ILE A 227 7.41 6.88 4.20
CA ILE A 227 6.54 7.28 3.08
C ILE A 227 7.39 7.79 1.93
N PHE A 228 7.10 7.34 0.71
CA PHE A 228 7.65 7.83 -0.55
C PHE A 228 6.52 8.50 -1.37
N PRO A 229 6.64 9.79 -1.70
CA PRO A 229 5.71 10.45 -2.61
C PRO A 229 5.93 9.92 -4.03
N VAL A 230 4.87 9.38 -4.65
CA VAL A 230 4.93 8.80 -6.00
C VAL A 230 4.53 9.84 -7.05
N TYR A 231 3.39 10.50 -6.81
CA TYR A 231 2.78 11.50 -7.67
C TYR A 231 1.94 12.46 -6.84
N SER A 232 1.84 13.72 -7.27
CA SER A 232 1.03 14.74 -6.61
C SER A 232 0.55 15.76 -7.63
N ASN A 233 -0.76 15.99 -7.73
CA ASN A 233 -1.31 17.11 -8.50
C ASN A 233 -2.17 18.01 -7.59
N MET A 234 -3.09 18.81 -8.13
CA MET A 234 -3.89 19.71 -7.30
C MET A 234 -4.88 18.96 -6.39
N ASP A 235 -5.38 17.81 -6.83
CA ASP A 235 -6.53 17.14 -6.22
C ASP A 235 -6.15 15.82 -5.51
N VAL A 236 -5.11 15.14 -6.01
CA VAL A 236 -4.75 13.77 -5.63
C VAL A 236 -3.26 13.65 -5.32
N ASP A 237 -2.95 12.93 -4.25
CA ASP A 237 -1.63 12.42 -3.92
C ASP A 237 -1.59 10.89 -4.02
N ILE A 238 -0.53 10.36 -4.63
CA ILE A 238 -0.25 8.93 -4.65
C ILE A 238 1.01 8.70 -3.82
N GLN A 239 0.90 7.82 -2.84
CA GLN A 239 1.96 7.55 -1.87
C GLN A 239 2.25 6.06 -1.82
N PHE A 240 3.53 5.74 -1.70
CA PHE A 240 3.99 4.40 -1.38
C PHE A 240 4.60 4.43 0.02
N SER A 241 4.28 3.48 0.88
CA SER A 241 4.74 3.51 2.26
C SER A 241 5.11 2.12 2.76
N LEU A 242 6.00 2.10 3.74
CA LEU A 242 6.45 0.92 4.45
C LEU A 242 6.06 1.06 5.91
N LYS A 243 5.39 0.05 6.47
CA LYS A 243 5.07 -0.04 7.90
C LYS A 243 5.76 -1.28 8.48
N ARG A 244 6.62 -1.06 9.46
CA ARG A 244 7.31 -2.13 10.17
C ARG A 244 6.36 -2.74 11.19
N LEU A 245 6.20 -4.06 11.15
CA LEU A 245 5.45 -4.79 12.19
C LEU A 245 6.27 -4.94 13.48
N GLN A 246 5.56 -5.23 14.57
CA GLN A 246 6.18 -5.52 15.85
C GLN A 246 6.95 -6.85 15.81
N ARG A 247 7.94 -7.01 16.71
CA ARG A 247 8.71 -8.25 16.78
C ARG A 247 7.79 -9.44 17.07
N GLY A 248 7.99 -10.53 16.33
CA GLY A 248 7.18 -11.75 16.47
C GLY A 248 5.87 -11.76 15.67
N GLN A 249 5.48 -10.65 15.05
CA GLN A 249 4.41 -10.66 14.05
C GLN A 249 4.94 -11.14 12.70
N SER A 250 4.11 -11.90 11.99
CA SER A 250 4.44 -12.43 10.67
C SER A 250 3.65 -11.73 9.57
N VAL A 251 4.34 -11.44 8.47
CA VAL A 251 3.72 -10.96 7.24
C VAL A 251 3.49 -12.13 6.29
N SER A 252 2.33 -12.15 5.63
CA SER A 252 2.00 -13.09 4.57
C SER A 252 2.14 -12.41 3.22
N PRO A 253 3.01 -12.90 2.32
CA PRO A 253 3.14 -12.34 0.99
C PRO A 253 1.84 -12.43 0.19
N MET A 254 1.68 -11.51 -0.74
CA MET A 254 0.53 -11.53 -1.65
C MET A 254 0.64 -12.69 -2.65
N GLU A 255 -0.28 -13.65 -2.58
CA GLU A 255 -0.34 -14.75 -3.55
C GLU A 255 -1.07 -14.37 -4.84
N SER A 256 -2.08 -13.50 -4.71
CA SER A 256 -3.02 -13.12 -5.78
C SER A 256 -2.84 -11.65 -6.20
N ALA A 257 -1.75 -11.00 -5.81
CA ALA A 257 -1.44 -9.63 -6.21
C ALA A 257 0.06 -9.42 -6.37
N VAL A 258 0.42 -8.55 -7.32
CA VAL A 258 1.79 -8.25 -7.69
C VAL A 258 1.96 -6.75 -7.84
N LEU A 259 3.02 -6.20 -7.24
CA LEU A 259 3.38 -4.79 -7.41
C LEU A 259 4.11 -4.61 -8.74
N GLU A 260 3.66 -3.68 -9.58
CA GLU A 260 4.32 -3.33 -10.85
C GLU A 260 4.87 -1.92 -10.77
N PHE A 261 6.18 -1.78 -10.96
CA PHE A 261 6.90 -0.51 -10.97
C PHE A 261 7.41 -0.20 -12.38
N ARG A 262 7.17 1.02 -12.83
CA ARG A 262 7.80 1.54 -14.04
C ARG A 262 9.17 2.10 -13.73
N ILE A 263 10.18 1.64 -14.46
CA ILE A 263 11.57 2.04 -14.26
C ILE A 263 12.16 2.55 -15.57
N LYS A 264 13.08 3.50 -15.48
CA LYS A 264 13.75 4.09 -16.65
C LYS A 264 14.89 3.21 -17.17
N ASP A 265 15.73 2.72 -16.27
CA ASP A 265 16.93 1.94 -16.62
C ASP A 265 17.03 0.71 -15.73
N PHE A 266 16.82 -0.45 -16.35
CA PHE A 266 16.96 -1.75 -15.69
C PHE A 266 18.41 -2.16 -15.50
N GLY A 267 19.31 -1.83 -16.43
CA GLY A 267 20.73 -2.21 -16.37
C GLY A 267 21.46 -1.60 -15.17
N GLN A 268 21.10 -0.38 -14.78
CA GLN A 268 21.61 0.25 -13.55
C GLN A 268 20.98 -0.30 -12.26
N LEU A 269 19.74 -0.81 -12.34
CA LEU A 269 19.01 -1.28 -11.16
C LEU A 269 19.39 -2.72 -10.77
N ILE A 270 19.53 -3.64 -11.73
CA ILE A 270 19.79 -5.07 -11.47
C ILE A 270 20.93 -5.30 -10.47
N PRO A 271 22.12 -4.68 -10.62
CA PRO A 271 23.25 -4.99 -9.74
C PRO A 271 23.01 -4.58 -8.28
N LEU A 272 22.02 -3.73 -8.04
CA LEU A 272 21.65 -3.20 -6.72
C LEU A 272 20.47 -3.95 -6.09
N LEU A 273 19.78 -4.82 -6.86
CA LEU A 273 18.67 -5.60 -6.34
C LEU A 273 19.18 -6.72 -5.42
N PRO A 274 18.52 -6.96 -4.28
CA PRO A 274 18.92 -7.99 -3.32
C PRO A 274 18.66 -9.41 -3.85
N ASN A 275 17.64 -9.57 -4.70
CA ASN A 275 17.19 -10.85 -5.24
C ASN A 275 17.36 -10.87 -6.76
N PRO A 276 17.70 -12.03 -7.35
CA PRO A 276 17.90 -12.16 -8.78
C PRO A 276 16.61 -11.85 -9.54
N SER A 277 16.73 -11.07 -10.61
CA SER A 277 15.62 -10.75 -11.50
C SER A 277 15.52 -11.77 -12.64
N SER A 278 14.32 -12.24 -12.94
CA SER A 278 14.03 -13.13 -14.08
C SER A 278 13.19 -12.42 -15.15
N PRO A 279 13.47 -12.61 -16.44
CA PRO A 279 12.66 -12.02 -17.50
C PRO A 279 11.31 -12.74 -17.62
N ILE A 280 10.22 -11.99 -17.76
CA ILE A 280 8.87 -12.54 -18.06
C ILE A 280 8.54 -12.35 -19.54
N SER A 281 8.79 -11.14 -20.06
CA SER A 281 8.56 -10.76 -21.45
C SER A 281 9.43 -9.56 -21.80
N GLU A 282 9.39 -9.10 -23.04
CA GLU A 282 10.18 -7.94 -23.47
C GLU A 282 9.92 -6.73 -22.57
N GLY A 283 11.00 -6.17 -22.00
CA GLY A 283 10.93 -5.03 -21.07
C GLY A 283 10.29 -5.32 -19.71
N ARG A 284 9.92 -6.57 -19.38
CA ARG A 284 9.24 -6.96 -18.12
C ARG A 284 10.04 -8.00 -17.36
N TRP A 285 10.37 -7.68 -16.11
CA TRP A 285 11.18 -8.50 -15.23
C TRP A 285 10.48 -8.75 -13.91
N GLN A 286 10.70 -9.92 -13.31
CA GLN A 286 10.21 -10.30 -11.99
C GLN A 286 11.35 -10.37 -10.99
N THR A 287 11.11 -9.88 -9.78
CA THR A 287 11.96 -10.14 -8.61
C THR A 287 11.06 -10.26 -7.38
N GLU A 288 11.66 -10.42 -6.20
CA GLU A 288 10.98 -10.47 -4.91
C GLU A 288 11.63 -9.47 -3.95
N ASP A 289 10.85 -8.93 -3.01
CA ASP A 289 11.40 -8.16 -1.90
C ASP A 289 11.96 -9.05 -0.78
N HIS A 290 12.43 -8.45 0.31
CA HIS A 290 12.99 -9.17 1.44
C HIS A 290 11.96 -10.01 2.22
N ASP A 291 10.67 -9.73 2.04
CA ASP A 291 9.58 -10.48 2.67
C ASP A 291 8.92 -11.48 1.70
N GLY A 292 9.42 -11.60 0.46
CA GLY A 292 8.92 -12.55 -0.54
C GLY A 292 7.72 -12.03 -1.35
N ASN A 293 7.41 -10.73 -1.30
CA ASN A 293 6.41 -10.16 -2.18
C ASN A 293 6.94 -10.08 -3.61
N LYS A 294 6.12 -10.49 -4.57
CA LYS A 294 6.46 -10.40 -5.99
C LYS A 294 6.43 -8.96 -6.47
N ILE A 295 7.50 -8.59 -7.16
CA ILE A 295 7.68 -7.29 -7.79
C ILE A 295 7.88 -7.49 -9.29
N LEU A 296 7.13 -6.72 -10.08
CA LEU A 296 7.32 -6.57 -11.51
C LEU A 296 8.00 -5.24 -11.79
N LEU A 297 9.03 -5.30 -12.63
CA LEU A 297 9.77 -4.15 -13.11
C LEU A 297 9.49 -4.03 -14.61
N GLN A 298 8.80 -2.96 -14.98
CA GLN A 298 8.48 -2.62 -16.36
C GLN A 298 9.43 -1.50 -16.80
N VAL A 299 10.26 -1.77 -17.80
CA VAL A 299 11.06 -0.72 -18.45
C VAL A 299 10.11 0.16 -19.25
N ALA A 300 10.10 1.46 -18.94
CA ALA A 300 9.41 2.44 -19.75
C ALA A 300 10.17 2.55 -21.08
N HIS A 301 9.55 2.10 -22.18
CA HIS A 301 10.08 2.38 -23.50
C HIS A 301 9.84 3.85 -23.81
N ASP A 302 10.85 4.69 -23.61
CA ASP A 302 10.88 5.98 -24.25
C ASP A 302 10.96 5.73 -25.76
N TYR A 303 9.88 5.99 -26.50
CA TYR A 303 9.80 5.90 -27.96
C TYR A 303 10.72 6.90 -28.70
N ASN A 304 11.74 7.47 -28.03
CA ASN A 304 12.67 8.44 -28.59
C ASN A 304 14.03 7.85 -28.99
N GLY A 305 14.22 6.52 -28.97
CA GLY A 305 15.49 5.89 -29.35
C GLY A 305 15.51 5.06 -30.64
N PHE A 306 14.35 4.79 -31.26
CA PHE A 306 14.27 3.81 -32.37
C PHE A 306 14.47 4.40 -33.79
N LEU A 307 14.94 5.65 -33.91
CA LEU A 307 15.30 6.26 -35.21
C LEU A 307 16.76 6.72 -35.33
N ASP A 308 17.59 6.56 -34.30
CA ASP A 308 19.03 6.91 -34.38
C ASP A 308 19.95 5.72 -34.66
N GLY A 309 19.40 4.51 -34.80
CA GLY A 309 20.17 3.28 -35.04
C GLY A 309 20.11 2.72 -36.47
N LEU A 310 19.40 3.35 -37.39
CA LEU A 310 19.10 2.76 -38.71
C LEU A 310 19.47 3.65 -39.92
N VAL A 311 20.38 4.62 -39.73
CA VAL A 311 20.90 5.45 -40.84
C VAL A 311 22.36 5.11 -41.21
N ASP A 312 23.10 4.35 -40.40
CA ASP A 312 24.55 4.10 -40.63
C ASP A 312 24.91 2.78 -41.33
N LEU A 313 24.00 2.19 -42.12
CA LEU A 313 24.30 0.95 -42.87
C LEU A 313 24.03 0.99 -44.37
N ASN A 314 23.87 2.17 -45.00
CA ASN A 314 23.59 2.20 -46.44
C ASN A 314 24.20 3.35 -47.25
N LEU A 315 25.41 3.79 -46.91
CA LEU A 315 26.23 4.64 -47.78
C LEU A 315 27.69 4.25 -47.59
N HIS A 316 28.17 3.25 -48.33
CA HIS A 316 29.55 3.12 -48.84
C HIS A 316 29.61 1.82 -49.66
N GLY A 317 29.31 1.91 -50.97
CA GLY A 317 29.49 0.74 -51.84
C GLY A 317 28.80 0.76 -53.19
N ALA A 318 28.74 1.90 -53.89
CA ALA A 318 28.46 1.90 -55.33
C ALA A 318 28.95 3.21 -55.98
N ALA A 319 30.14 3.20 -56.58
CA ALA A 319 30.44 3.72 -57.93
C ALA A 319 31.94 3.95 -58.16
N SER A 320 32.44 3.33 -59.25
CA SER A 320 33.59 3.73 -60.10
C SER A 320 35.00 3.55 -59.48
N ILE A 321 35.95 2.81 -60.06
CA ILE A 321 36.31 2.46 -61.46
C ILE A 321 36.77 1.00 -61.50
#